data_AF-K1PW13-F1
#
_entry.id   AF-K1PW13-F1
#
_cell.length_a   1.000
_cell.length_b   1.000
_cell.length_c   1.000
_cell.angle_alpha   90.00
_cell.angle_beta   90.00
_cell.angle_gamma   90.00
#
_symmetry.space_group_name_H-M   'P 1'
#
loop_
_entity.id
_entity.type
_entity.pdbx_description
1 polymer ?
#
loop_
_entity_poly.entity_id
_entity_poly.type
_entity_poly.pdbx_seq_one_letter_code
_entity_poly.pdbx_strand_id
1 'polypeptide(L)'
;MSTFITLVRDRDSNGAGRRVIDLFDDLRDGHNLISLLEVLAHDTLPREKGRMKFHKIQNVQIALEYLSKKGIRLVNIRSDEIVDGNPKLTLGLIWTIILHFQAFVVLFMGNFTNSEWEIFSVACEITYWSRNNLKDFDGTNLC
;
A
#
# COMPACT_ATOMS: atom_id res chain seq x y z
N MET A 1 13.87 -3.86 -4.42
CA MET A 1 12.56 -4.44 -4.85
C MET A 1 12.37 -5.94 -4.59
N SER A 2 13.41 -6.79 -4.56
CA SER A 2 13.24 -8.26 -4.48
C SER A 2 12.74 -8.80 -3.14
N THR A 3 13.05 -8.15 -2.01
CA THR A 3 12.72 -8.65 -0.66
C THR A 3 11.25 -8.40 -0.27
N PHE A 4 10.68 -7.25 -0.66
CA PHE A 4 9.28 -6.89 -0.39
C PHE A 4 8.29 -7.74 -1.22
N ILE A 5 8.60 -8.01 -2.50
CA ILE A 5 7.84 -8.95 -3.32
C ILE A 5 8.02 -10.39 -2.81
N THR A 6 9.19 -10.74 -2.27
CA THR A 6 9.44 -12.08 -1.72
C THR A 6 8.66 -12.35 -0.43
N LEU A 7 8.49 -11.37 0.45
CA LEU A 7 7.69 -11.52 1.67
C LEU A 7 6.19 -11.64 1.38
N VAL A 8 5.68 -10.95 0.36
CA VAL A 8 4.31 -11.14 -0.13
C VAL A 8 4.16 -12.51 -0.83
N ARG A 9 5.21 -12.99 -1.52
CA ARG A 9 5.26 -14.29 -2.19
C ARG A 9 5.26 -15.50 -1.24
N ASP A 10 5.90 -15.42 -0.09
CA ASP A 10 6.09 -16.57 0.81
C ASP A 10 4.82 -16.97 1.58
N ARG A 11 3.89 -16.02 1.78
CA ARG A 11 2.61 -16.29 2.48
C ARG A 11 1.51 -16.87 1.58
N ASP A 12 1.68 -16.85 0.26
CA ASP A 12 0.71 -17.41 -0.69
C ASP A 12 1.15 -18.82 -1.14
N SER A 13 1.04 -19.78 -0.22
CA SER A 13 1.36 -21.21 -0.46
C SER A 13 0.34 -21.94 -1.35
N ASN A 14 -0.51 -21.20 -2.07
CA ASN A 14 -1.45 -21.73 -3.06
C ASN A 14 -1.11 -21.27 -4.49
N GLY A 15 0.12 -21.48 -4.93
CA GLY A 15 0.47 -21.74 -6.34
C GLY A 15 0.05 -20.73 -7.42
N ALA A 16 -0.37 -19.52 -7.05
CA ALA A 16 -0.79 -18.47 -7.98
C ALA A 16 0.07 -17.24 -7.76
N GLY A 17 1.37 -17.37 -8.03
CA GLY A 17 2.34 -16.27 -7.99
C GLY A 17 1.95 -15.16 -8.95
N ARG A 18 1.06 -14.26 -8.51
CA ARG A 18 0.84 -12.97 -9.17
C ARG A 18 2.00 -12.09 -8.79
N ARG A 19 3.00 -12.05 -9.66
CA ARG A 19 3.98 -10.96 -9.66
C ARG A 19 3.17 -9.66 -9.67
N VAL A 20 3.43 -8.77 -8.72
CA VAL A 20 2.94 -7.40 -8.82
C VAL A 20 3.70 -6.77 -9.99
N ILE A 21 3.15 -6.87 -11.20
CA ILE A 21 3.78 -6.39 -12.43
C ILE A 21 3.40 -4.93 -12.64
N ASP A 22 2.19 -4.56 -12.24
CA ASP A 22 1.69 -3.20 -12.27
C ASP A 22 0.95 -2.89 -10.96
N LEU A 23 1.62 -2.15 -10.08
CA LEU A 23 1.10 -1.72 -8.79
C LEU A 23 -0.27 -1.02 -8.91
N PHE A 24 -0.54 -0.34 -10.03
CA PHE A 24 -1.78 0.38 -10.24
C PHE A 24 -2.95 -0.53 -10.59
N ASP A 25 -2.71 -1.66 -11.26
CA ASP A 25 -3.75 -2.64 -11.58
C ASP A 25 -3.94 -3.68 -10.46
N ASP A 26 -2.84 -4.06 -9.79
CA ASP A 26 -2.84 -5.08 -8.75
C ASP A 26 -3.50 -4.62 -7.44
N LEU A 27 -3.71 -3.31 -7.23
CA LEU A 27 -4.37 -2.77 -6.04
C LEU A 27 -5.88 -2.55 -6.21
N ARG A 28 -6.39 -2.60 -7.46
CA ARG A 28 -7.77 -2.18 -7.80
C ARG A 28 -8.84 -3.11 -7.26
N ASP A 29 -8.50 -4.36 -6.97
CA ASP A 29 -9.45 -5.32 -6.39
C ASP A 29 -9.51 -5.26 -4.86
N GLY A 30 -8.60 -4.50 -4.23
CA GLY A 30 -8.48 -4.32 -2.79
C GLY A 30 -7.87 -5.51 -2.05
N HIS A 31 -7.69 -6.67 -2.67
CA HIS A 31 -7.21 -7.87 -1.97
C HIS A 31 -5.74 -7.74 -1.57
N ASN A 32 -4.90 -7.22 -2.47
CA ASN A 32 -3.48 -7.00 -2.18
C ASN A 32 -3.29 -5.91 -1.13
N LEU A 33 -4.14 -4.88 -1.12
CA LEU A 33 -4.12 -3.83 -0.11
C LEU A 33 -4.46 -4.40 1.27
N ILE A 34 -5.49 -5.23 1.37
CA ILE A 34 -5.84 -5.92 2.62
C ILE A 34 -4.69 -6.82 3.08
N SER A 35 -4.15 -7.68 2.19
CA SER A 35 -3.02 -8.56 2.52
C SER A 35 -1.82 -7.78 3.05
N LEU A 36 -1.51 -6.63 2.45
CA LEU A 36 -0.42 -5.77 2.88
C LEU A 36 -0.64 -5.28 4.31
N LEU A 37 -1.84 -4.79 4.62
CA LEU A 37 -2.17 -4.29 5.95
C LEU A 37 -2.16 -5.40 7.01
N GLU A 38 -2.62 -6.61 6.68
CA GLU A 38 -2.56 -7.77 7.57
C GLU A 38 -1.12 -8.16 7.91
N VAL A 39 -0.20 -8.10 6.93
CA VAL A 39 1.22 -8.39 7.15
C VAL A 39 1.88 -7.30 8.00
N LEU A 40 1.64 -6.03 7.69
CA LEU A 40 2.29 -4.91 8.37
C LEU A 40 1.78 -4.70 9.79
N ALA A 41 0.50 -4.97 10.05
CA ALA A 41 -0.11 -4.75 11.36
C ALA A 41 -0.31 -6.03 12.18
N HIS A 42 0.00 -7.21 11.62
CA HIS A 42 -0.25 -8.52 12.23
C HIS A 42 -1.72 -8.77 12.65
N ASP A 43 -2.66 -8.07 12.03
CA ASP A 43 -4.10 -8.22 12.24
C ASP A 43 -4.74 -8.98 11.08
N THR A 44 -5.96 -9.49 11.28
CA THR A 44 -6.77 -10.12 10.21
C THR A 44 -7.94 -9.23 9.83
N LEU A 45 -8.18 -9.09 8.54
CA LEU A 45 -9.20 -8.20 7.99
C LEU A 45 -10.23 -8.99 7.19
N PRO A 46 -11.53 -8.58 7.22
CA PRO A 46 -12.54 -9.21 6.40
C PRO A 46 -12.28 -8.96 4.91
N ARG A 47 -12.75 -9.88 4.06
CA ARG A 47 -12.63 -9.80 2.59
C ARG A 47 -13.96 -10.14 1.96
N GLU A 48 -14.47 -9.25 1.13
CA GLU A 48 -15.60 -9.52 0.26
C GLU A 48 -15.19 -10.45 -0.88
N LYS A 49 -16.03 -11.46 -1.11
CA LYS A 49 -15.83 -12.45 -2.17
C LYS A 49 -16.67 -12.07 -3.38
N GLY A 50 -16.04 -11.87 -4.52
CA GLY A 50 -16.74 -11.62 -5.77
C GLY A 50 -15.89 -10.83 -6.76
N ARG A 51 -16.34 -10.77 -8.01
CA ARG A 51 -15.57 -10.14 -9.11
C ARG A 51 -16.15 -8.83 -9.62
N MET A 52 -17.37 -8.48 -9.19
CA MET A 52 -18.03 -7.23 -9.60
C MET A 52 -17.36 -6.00 -8.99
N LYS A 53 -17.49 -4.85 -9.64
CA LYS A 53 -16.92 -3.56 -9.18
C LYS A 53 -17.29 -3.22 -7.74
N PHE A 54 -18.53 -3.53 -7.31
CA PHE A 54 -18.95 -3.26 -5.92
C PHE A 54 -18.13 -4.05 -4.89
N HIS A 55 -17.79 -5.32 -5.15
CA HIS A 55 -16.96 -6.12 -4.23
C HIS A 55 -15.56 -5.52 -4.12
N LYS A 56 -14.99 -5.06 -5.24
CA LYS A 56 -13.69 -4.39 -5.28
C LYS A 56 -13.71 -3.11 -4.45
N ILE A 57 -14.74 -2.28 -4.62
CA ILE A 57 -14.93 -1.05 -3.83
C ILE A 57 -15.02 -1.38 -2.35
N GLN A 58 -15.78 -2.41 -1.99
CA GLN A 58 -15.92 -2.81 -0.59
C GLN A 58 -14.61 -3.31 0.01
N ASN A 59 -13.81 -4.08 -0.73
CA ASN A 59 -12.48 -4.51 -0.27
C ASN A 59 -11.52 -3.33 -0.06
N VAL A 60 -11.48 -2.38 -0.99
CA VAL A 60 -10.68 -1.15 -0.82
C VAL A 60 -11.21 -0.35 0.38
N GLN A 61 -12.52 -0.21 0.52
CA GLN A 61 -13.15 0.51 1.63
C GLN A 61 -12.74 -0.06 2.99
N ILE A 62 -12.76 -1.39 3.14
CA ILE A 62 -12.32 -2.09 4.36
C ILE A 62 -10.88 -1.70 4.72
N ALA A 63 -9.98 -1.66 3.73
CA ALA A 63 -8.60 -1.27 3.95
C ALA A 63 -8.46 0.20 4.37
N LEU A 64 -9.17 1.12 3.70
CA LEU A 64 -9.13 2.55 4.05
C LEU A 64 -9.68 2.82 5.45
N GLU A 65 -10.79 2.17 5.82
CA GLU A 65 -11.36 2.27 7.17
C GLU A 65 -10.41 1.74 8.24
N TYR A 66 -9.73 0.64 7.95
CA TYR A 66 -8.72 0.08 8.84
C TYR A 66 -7.57 1.06 9.10
N LEU A 67 -7.06 1.71 8.05
CA LEU A 67 -6.03 2.74 8.20
C LEU A 67 -6.53 3.93 9.01
N SER A 68 -7.76 4.38 8.78
CA SER A 68 -8.38 5.44 9.57
C SER A 68 -8.50 5.07 11.04
N LYS A 69 -8.84 3.80 11.36
CA LYS A 69 -8.91 3.30 12.74
C LYS A 69 -7.55 3.27 13.43
N LYS A 70 -6.46 3.05 12.70
CA LYS A 70 -5.08 3.15 13.21
C LYS A 70 -4.59 4.62 13.33
N GLY A 71 -5.45 5.60 13.07
CA GLY A 71 -5.14 7.02 13.21
C GLY A 71 -4.46 7.64 11.98
N ILE A 72 -4.42 6.94 10.86
CA ILE A 72 -3.86 7.46 9.61
C ILE A 72 -4.87 8.39 8.94
N ARG A 73 -4.46 9.62 8.64
CA ARG A 73 -5.32 10.59 7.94
C ARG A 73 -5.25 10.37 6.43
N LEU A 74 -6.31 9.81 5.88
CA LEU A 74 -6.50 9.64 4.44
C LEU A 74 -7.20 10.88 3.85
N VAL A 75 -6.42 11.88 3.46
CA VAL A 75 -6.98 13.12 2.89
C VAL A 75 -7.32 12.89 1.42
N ASN A 76 -8.60 13.05 1.07
CA ASN A 76 -9.09 13.03 -0.31
C ASN A 76 -8.84 11.71 -1.07
N ILE A 77 -8.79 10.58 -0.36
CA ILE A 77 -8.72 9.24 -0.95
C ILE A 77 -10.07 8.57 -0.78
N ARG A 78 -10.65 8.11 -1.89
CA ARG A 78 -11.93 7.39 -1.91
C ARG A 78 -11.75 6.01 -2.52
N SER A 79 -12.57 5.05 -2.11
CA SER A 79 -12.45 3.65 -2.53
C SER A 79 -12.75 3.45 -4.03
N ASP A 80 -13.71 4.18 -4.60
CA ASP A 80 -14.05 4.17 -6.03
C ASP A 80 -12.87 4.60 -6.91
N GLU A 81 -12.16 5.67 -6.54
CA GLU A 81 -11.01 6.18 -7.30
C GLU A 81 -9.83 5.20 -7.36
N ILE A 82 -9.61 4.45 -6.27
CA ILE A 82 -8.56 3.41 -6.23
C ILE A 82 -8.98 2.22 -7.11
N VAL A 83 -10.25 1.81 -7.07
CA VAL A 83 -10.76 0.74 -7.94
C VAL A 83 -10.73 1.14 -9.41
N ASP A 84 -10.91 2.43 -9.71
CA ASP A 84 -10.80 2.95 -11.07
C ASP A 84 -9.33 3.12 -11.51
N GLY A 85 -8.37 2.95 -10.61
CA GLY A 85 -6.94 2.91 -10.91
C GLY A 85 -6.34 4.30 -11.06
N ASN A 86 -6.89 5.31 -10.38
CA ASN A 86 -6.36 6.68 -10.42
C ASN A 86 -4.89 6.67 -9.91
N PRO A 87 -3.88 6.90 -10.77
CA PRO A 87 -2.48 6.68 -10.41
C PRO A 87 -2.02 7.59 -9.28
N LYS A 88 -2.50 8.84 -9.27
CA LYS A 88 -2.16 9.84 -8.26
C LYS A 88 -2.67 9.44 -6.88
N LEU A 89 -3.93 9.04 -6.79
CA LEU A 89 -4.54 8.66 -5.51
C LEU A 89 -4.02 7.31 -5.02
N THR A 90 -3.79 6.36 -5.92
CA THR A 90 -3.19 5.06 -5.61
C THR A 90 -1.78 5.22 -5.05
N LEU A 91 -0.98 6.10 -5.65
CA LEU A 91 0.36 6.36 -5.13
C LEU A 91 0.35 7.14 -3.81
N GLY A 92 -0.55 8.12 -3.66
CA GLY A 92 -0.74 8.82 -2.39
C GLY A 92 -1.13 7.87 -1.25
N LEU A 93 -1.95 6.86 -1.53
CA LEU A 93 -2.30 5.81 -0.59
C LEU A 93 -1.09 4.96 -0.20
N ILE A 94 -0.33 4.47 -1.18
CA ILE A 94 0.87 3.66 -0.92
C ILE A 94 1.93 4.45 -0.17
N TRP A 95 2.16 5.71 -0.55
CA TRP A 95 3.04 6.63 0.16
C TRP A 95 2.65 6.77 1.64
N THR A 96 1.35 6.98 1.89
CA THR A 96 0.82 7.13 3.24
C THR A 96 1.05 5.87 4.09
N ILE A 97 0.86 4.69 3.51
CA ILE A 97 1.14 3.42 4.17
C ILE A 97 2.64 3.30 4.48
N ILE A 98 3.51 3.51 3.49
CA ILE A 98 4.97 3.43 3.68
C ILE A 98 5.42 4.38 4.79
N LEU A 99 5.01 5.66 4.73
CA LEU A 99 5.43 6.67 5.68
C LEU A 99 5.00 6.32 7.11
N HIS A 100 3.78 5.83 7.29
CA HIS A 100 3.26 5.47 8.61
C HIS A 100 4.07 4.33 9.23
N PHE A 101 4.32 3.25 8.47
CA PHE A 101 5.07 2.11 8.98
C PHE A 101 6.56 2.43 9.15
N GLN A 102 7.15 3.22 8.25
CA GLN A 102 8.53 3.68 8.37
C GLN A 102 8.75 4.52 9.64
N ALA A 103 7.83 5.45 9.93
CA ALA A 103 7.84 6.23 11.16
C ALA A 103 7.60 5.36 12.40
N PHE A 104 6.70 4.38 12.31
CA PHE A 104 6.43 3.43 13.39
C PHE A 104 7.70 2.65 13.77
N VAL A 105 8.44 2.11 12.80
CA VAL A 105 9.67 1.36 13.10
C VAL A 105 10.75 2.26 13.68
N VAL A 106 10.95 3.48 13.16
CA VAL A 106 11.95 4.42 13.71
C VAL A 106 11.61 4.87 15.13
N LEU A 107 10.33 5.14 15.41
CA LEU A 107 9.90 5.69 16.70
C LEU A 107 9.74 4.62 17.79
N PHE A 108 9.33 3.40 17.44
CA PHE A 108 9.03 2.34 18.42
C PHE A 108 10.09 1.25 18.51
N MET A 109 10.82 0.93 17.44
CA MET A 109 11.68 -0.26 17.43
C MET A 109 13.14 -0.01 17.80
N GLY A 110 13.64 1.24 17.74
CA GLY A 110 14.88 1.70 18.40
C GLY A 110 16.22 1.01 18.08
N ASN A 111 16.24 -0.19 17.49
CA ASN A 111 17.41 -1.00 17.18
C ASN A 111 17.08 -1.87 15.95
N PHE A 112 17.31 -1.30 14.77
CA PHE A 112 17.10 -1.99 13.50
C PHE A 112 18.10 -3.13 13.29
N THR A 113 17.62 -4.27 12.80
CA THR A 113 18.49 -5.34 12.27
C THR A 113 18.87 -5.08 10.81
N ASN A 114 19.96 -5.68 10.31
CA ASN A 114 20.43 -5.53 8.92
C ASN A 114 19.35 -5.86 7.86
N SER A 115 18.38 -6.74 8.19
CA SER A 115 17.29 -7.11 7.28
C SER A 115 16.22 -6.02 7.10
N GLU A 116 16.03 -5.15 8.10
CA GLU A 116 15.05 -4.06 8.05
C GLU A 116 15.62 -2.82 7.33
N TRP A 117 16.95 -2.67 7.30
CA TRP A 117 17.64 -1.65 6.50
C TRP A 117 17.48 -1.86 4.99
N GLU A 118 17.34 -3.12 4.53
CA GLU A 118 16.98 -3.39 3.13
C GLU A 118 15.60 -2.84 2.78
N ILE A 119 14.62 -2.97 3.70
CA ILE A 119 13.26 -2.46 3.51
C ILE A 119 13.28 -0.93 3.41
N PHE A 120 14.05 -0.25 4.26
CA PHE A 120 14.24 1.20 4.19
C PHE A 120 14.90 1.66 2.88
N SER A 121 15.93 0.94 2.42
CA SER A 121 16.59 1.22 1.15
C SER A 121 15.62 1.12 -0.03
N VAL A 122 14.77 0.09 -0.05
CA VAL A 122 13.74 -0.07 -1.09
C VAL A 122 12.66 1.01 -1.01
N ALA A 123 12.25 1.42 0.19
CA ALA A 123 11.32 2.55 0.36
C ALA A 123 11.92 3.86 -0.18
N CYS A 124 13.20 4.12 0.07
CA CYS A 124 13.92 5.27 -0.49
C CYS A 124 14.00 5.21 -2.03
N GLU A 125 14.23 4.03 -2.61
CA GLU A 125 14.25 3.83 -4.07
C GLU A 125 12.88 4.12 -4.72
N ILE A 126 11.80 3.65 -4.09
CA ILE A 126 10.42 3.94 -4.52
C ILE A 126 10.11 5.43 -4.41
N THR A 127 10.52 6.06 -3.30
CA THR A 127 10.39 7.51 -3.10
C THR A 127 11.11 8.29 -4.19
N TYR A 128 12.34 7.90 -4.50
CA TYR A 128 13.17 8.54 -5.51
C TYR A 128 12.60 8.35 -6.92
N TRP A 129 12.15 7.15 -7.26
CA TRP A 129 11.49 6.86 -8.53
C TRP A 129 10.20 7.69 -8.69
N SER A 130 9.35 7.72 -7.66
CA SER A 130 8.13 8.52 -7.64
C SER A 130 8.44 10.01 -7.86
N ARG A 131 9.45 10.55 -7.18
CA ARG A 131 9.84 11.96 -7.30
C ARG A 131 10.39 12.32 -8.69
N ASN A 132 11.03 11.39 -9.37
CA ASN A 132 11.60 11.63 -10.69
C ASN A 132 10.63 11.37 -11.85
N ASN A 133 9.62 10.54 -11.65
CA ASN A 133 8.63 10.20 -12.68
C ASN A 133 7.31 11.00 -12.53
N LEU A 134 7.15 11.80 -11.47
CA LEU A 134 5.96 12.63 -11.22
C LEU A 134 6.31 14.13 -11.07
N LYS A 135 7.28 14.61 -11.85
CA LYS A 135 7.75 16.01 -11.77
C LYS A 135 6.66 17.05 -12.06
N ASP A 136 5.54 16.64 -12.63
CA ASP A 136 4.41 17.52 -12.98
C ASP A 136 3.40 17.70 -11.83
N PHE A 137 3.62 17.08 -10.67
CA PHE A 137 2.76 17.27 -9.49
C PHE A 137 3.25 18.44 -8.61
N ASP A 138 3.18 19.67 -9.14
CA ASP A 138 3.41 20.86 -8.32
C ASP A 138 2.21 21.10 -7.40
N GLY A 139 2.44 20.97 -6.09
CA GLY A 139 1.43 21.11 -5.02
C GLY A 139 0.98 22.55 -4.76
N THR A 140 1.05 23.43 -5.75
CA THR A 140 0.79 24.87 -5.62
C THR A 140 -0.61 25.32 -6.08
N ASN A 141 -1.47 24.43 -6.59
CA ASN A 141 -2.85 24.78 -6.96
C ASN A 141 -3.87 24.24 -5.95
N LEU A 142 -3.67 24.57 -4.67
CA LEU A 142 -4.67 24.50 -3.61
C LEU A 142 -4.78 25.89 -2.97
N CYS A 143 -5.39 26.82 -3.71
CA CYS A 143 -6.06 28.02 -3.19
C CYS A 143 -7.53 27.94 -3.63
#